data_AF-A0A2W6C6J8-F1
#
_entry.id   AF-A0A2W6C6J8-F1
#
_cell.length_a   1.000
_cell.length_b   1.000
_cell.length_c   1.000
_cell.angle_alpha   90.00
_cell.angle_beta   90.00
_cell.angle_gamma   90.00
#
_symmetry.space_group_name_H-M   'P 1'
#
loop_
_entity.id
_entity.type
_entity.pdbx_description
1 polymer ?
#
loop_
_entity_poly.entity_id
_entity_poly.type
_entity_poly.pdbx_seq_one_letter_code
_entity_poly.pdbx_strand_id
1 'polypeptide(L)'
;MAAPDSVPVLRRLPSARTIGLTVGAGRAAIGAIFLAAPVSSVRLLGLDTATATRVTWLARMTAARDGVLGAGTLVSSARREGAGGWLLAGSVSDAVDAVVLVAALRDGKVRGRRAQAITAGAIGAALAAAAAAVDVVRHG
;
A
#
# COMPACT_ATOMS: atom_id res chain seq x y z
N MET A 1 -32.58 -32.69 -8.26
CA MET A 1 -31.62 -32.37 -7.18
C MET A 1 -30.86 -31.13 -7.64
N ALA A 2 -31.31 -29.94 -7.23
CA ALA A 2 -30.78 -28.65 -7.70
C ALA A 2 -29.58 -28.24 -6.84
N ALA A 3 -28.49 -27.83 -7.48
CA ALA A 3 -27.29 -27.36 -6.81
C ALA A 3 -27.57 -26.06 -6.02
N PRO A 4 -27.08 -25.95 -4.77
CA PRO A 4 -27.12 -24.69 -4.05
C PRO A 4 -26.06 -23.73 -4.63
N ASP A 5 -26.30 -22.43 -4.45
CA ASP A 5 -25.27 -21.38 -4.41
C ASP A 5 -24.82 -20.73 -5.73
N SER A 6 -25.72 -19.96 -6.34
CA SER A 6 -25.32 -18.83 -7.20
C SER A 6 -25.62 -17.52 -6.48
N VAL A 7 -24.75 -17.13 -5.54
CA VAL A 7 -24.80 -15.79 -4.93
C VAL A 7 -24.34 -14.79 -6.01
N PRO A 8 -25.22 -13.92 -6.54
CA PRO A 8 -24.89 -13.05 -7.68
C PRO A 8 -23.82 -11.99 -7.34
N VAL A 9 -23.53 -11.80 -6.05
CA VAL A 9 -22.57 -10.83 -5.51
C VAL A 9 -21.13 -11.16 -5.87
N LEU A 10 -20.73 -12.43 -5.91
CA LEU A 10 -19.35 -12.84 -6.20
C LEU A 10 -18.93 -12.58 -7.66
N ARG A 11 -19.89 -12.44 -8.58
CA ARG A 11 -19.64 -12.16 -10.01
C ARG A 11 -19.17 -10.74 -10.30
N ARG A 12 -19.25 -9.83 -9.31
CA ARG A 12 -18.87 -8.41 -9.45
C ARG A 12 -17.47 -8.09 -8.91
N LEU A 13 -16.79 -9.06 -8.31
CA LEU A 13 -15.44 -8.81 -7.78
C LEU A 13 -14.44 -8.78 -8.94
N PRO A 14 -13.58 -7.74 -9.03
CA PRO A 14 -12.55 -7.67 -10.05
C PRO A 14 -11.65 -8.90 -9.97
N SER A 15 -11.23 -9.42 -11.13
CA SER A 15 -10.36 -10.60 -11.18
C SER A 15 -9.06 -10.36 -10.41
N ALA A 16 -8.45 -11.43 -9.86
CA ALA A 16 -7.15 -11.33 -9.18
C ALA A 16 -6.08 -10.63 -10.05
N ARG A 17 -6.14 -10.85 -11.36
CA ARG A 17 -5.30 -10.14 -12.34
C ARG A 17 -5.59 -8.64 -12.37
N THR A 18 -6.86 -8.24 -12.42
CA THR A 18 -7.26 -6.83 -12.39
C THR A 18 -6.80 -6.15 -11.10
N ILE A 19 -6.94 -6.84 -9.96
CA ILE A 19 -6.46 -6.35 -8.66
C ILE A 19 -4.94 -6.17 -8.70
N GLY A 20 -4.19 -7.18 -9.12
CA GLY A 20 -2.73 -7.09 -9.18
C GLY A 20 -2.23 -6.01 -10.14
N LEU A 21 -2.86 -5.85 -11.31
CA LEU A 21 -2.52 -4.77 -12.25
C LEU A 21 -2.78 -3.38 -11.65
N THR A 22 -3.94 -3.17 -11.04
CA THR A 22 -4.33 -1.87 -10.48
C THR A 22 -3.51 -1.50 -9.25
N VAL A 23 -3.30 -2.44 -8.32
CA VAL A 23 -2.46 -2.26 -7.13
C VAL A 23 -1.00 -2.04 -7.51
N GLY A 24 -0.47 -2.89 -8.41
CA GLY A 24 0.91 -2.79 -8.88
C GLY A 24 1.21 -1.46 -9.57
N ALA A 25 0.32 -1.03 -10.48
CA ALA A 25 0.45 0.25 -11.16
C ALA A 25 0.35 1.43 -10.18
N GLY A 26 -0.61 1.40 -9.25
CA GLY A 26 -0.79 2.46 -8.26
C GLY A 26 0.44 2.66 -7.38
N ARG A 27 0.99 1.58 -6.81
CA ARG A 27 2.22 1.62 -5.99
C ARG A 27 3.44 2.08 -6.77
N ALA A 28 3.63 1.54 -7.97
CA ALA A 28 4.74 1.96 -8.83
C ALA A 28 4.68 3.47 -9.15
N ALA A 29 3.47 3.99 -9.42
CA ALA A 29 3.27 5.41 -9.67
C ALA A 29 3.52 6.25 -8.41
N ILE A 30 2.99 5.86 -7.24
CA ILE A 30 3.21 6.57 -5.98
C ILE A 30 4.70 6.60 -5.62
N GLY A 31 5.38 5.46 -5.72
CA GLY A 31 6.83 5.36 -5.53
C GLY A 31 7.60 6.29 -6.47
N ALA A 32 7.25 6.31 -7.76
CA ALA A 32 7.88 7.21 -8.72
C ALA A 32 7.68 8.71 -8.37
N ILE A 33 6.47 9.10 -7.98
CA ILE A 33 6.15 10.47 -7.54
C ILE A 33 6.98 10.85 -6.30
N PHE A 34 7.05 9.96 -5.31
CA PHE A 34 7.79 10.21 -4.08
C PHE A 34 9.31 10.28 -4.31
N LEU A 35 9.81 9.55 -5.31
CA LEU A 35 11.21 9.62 -5.73
C LEU A 35 11.53 10.92 -6.49
N ALA A 36 10.61 11.38 -7.33
CA ALA A 36 10.76 12.62 -8.11
C ALA A 36 10.62 13.87 -7.23
N ALA A 37 9.73 13.85 -6.24
CA ALA A 37 9.43 14.99 -5.37
C ALA A 37 9.48 14.64 -3.87
N PRO A 38 10.65 14.20 -3.34
CA PRO A 38 10.75 13.66 -1.98
C PRO A 38 10.48 14.72 -0.90
N VAL A 39 10.97 15.95 -1.06
CA VAL A 39 10.73 17.03 -0.10
C VAL A 39 9.23 17.35 -0.03
N SER A 40 8.59 17.54 -1.19
CA SER A 40 7.15 17.86 -1.26
C SER A 40 6.30 16.74 -0.65
N SER A 41 6.66 15.49 -0.89
CA SER A 41 5.95 14.32 -0.36
C SER A 41 6.03 14.27 1.16
N VAL A 42 7.22 14.45 1.73
CA VAL A 42 7.44 14.47 3.18
C VAL A 42 6.72 15.65 3.86
N ARG A 43 6.64 16.80 3.19
CA ARG A 43 5.90 17.97 3.70
C ARG A 43 4.39 17.72 3.82
N LEU A 44 3.82 16.73 3.12
CA LEU A 44 2.41 16.34 3.32
C LEU A 44 2.15 15.81 4.74
N LEU A 45 3.20 15.37 5.45
CA LEU A 45 3.13 14.92 6.84
C LEU A 45 3.18 16.09 7.85
N GLY A 46 3.16 17.35 7.39
CA GLY A 46 3.18 18.53 8.26
C GLY A 46 4.57 18.92 8.78
N LEU A 47 5.61 18.41 8.12
CA LEU A 47 7.00 18.76 8.37
C LEU A 47 7.35 20.09 7.68
N ASP A 48 8.18 20.90 8.33
CA ASP A 48 8.77 22.09 7.71
C ASP A 48 9.83 21.69 6.66
N THR A 49 10.23 22.64 5.81
CA THR A 49 11.16 22.38 4.71
C THR A 49 12.54 21.91 5.19
N ALA A 50 13.04 22.44 6.30
CA ALA A 50 14.38 22.08 6.80
C ALA A 50 14.37 20.65 7.33
N THR A 51 13.37 20.29 8.14
CA THR A 51 13.20 18.91 8.62
C THR A 51 12.93 17.95 7.46
N ALA A 52 12.04 18.31 6.53
CA ALA A 52 11.74 17.50 5.35
C ALA A 52 12.99 17.20 4.52
N THR A 53 13.87 18.18 4.34
CA THR A 53 15.13 18.01 3.61
C THR A 53 16.04 17.00 4.31
N ARG A 54 16.18 17.09 5.64
CA ARG A 54 17.02 16.19 6.44
C ARG A 54 16.57 14.73 6.39
N VAL A 55 15.28 14.49 6.20
CA VAL A 55 14.70 13.12 6.20
C VAL A 55 14.31 12.63 4.80
N THR A 56 14.64 13.37 3.72
CA THR A 56 14.27 12.96 2.36
C THR A 56 14.82 11.60 1.95
N TRP A 57 15.96 11.17 2.50
CA TRP A 57 16.52 9.85 2.24
C TRP A 57 15.57 8.71 2.68
N LEU A 58 14.84 8.87 3.79
CA LEU A 58 13.83 7.92 4.24
C LEU A 58 12.68 7.80 3.24
N ALA A 59 12.23 8.95 2.70
CA ALA A 59 11.18 8.97 1.69
C ALA A 59 11.65 8.29 0.40
N ARG A 60 12.90 8.50 -0.02
CA ARG A 60 13.48 7.82 -1.20
C ARG A 60 13.60 6.31 -0.99
N MET A 61 14.02 5.86 0.19
CA MET A 61 14.07 4.42 0.51
C MET A 61 12.68 3.79 0.46
N THR A 62 11.70 4.45 1.07
CA THR A 62 10.29 4.01 1.06
C THR A 62 9.75 3.95 -0.36
N ALA A 63 10.01 4.99 -1.16
CA ALA A 63 9.60 5.09 -2.56
C ALA A 63 10.25 4.01 -3.44
N ALA A 64 11.54 3.73 -3.26
CA ALA A 64 12.25 2.69 -3.99
C ALA A 64 11.67 1.31 -3.66
N ARG A 65 11.45 1.02 -2.37
CA ARG A 65 10.82 -0.23 -1.92
C ARG A 65 9.44 -0.41 -2.52
N ASP A 66 8.57 0.60 -2.41
CA ASP A 66 7.19 0.51 -2.91
C ASP A 66 7.15 0.46 -4.44
N GLY A 67 8.09 1.13 -5.12
CA GLY A 67 8.31 1.00 -6.55
C GLY A 67 8.64 -0.43 -6.97
N VAL A 68 9.55 -1.12 -6.26
CA VAL A 68 9.92 -2.51 -6.54
C VAL A 68 8.74 -3.46 -6.27
N LEU A 69 8.04 -3.30 -5.14
CA LEU A 69 6.87 -4.11 -4.81
C LEU A 69 5.74 -3.93 -5.83
N GLY A 70 5.49 -2.67 -6.24
CA GLY A 70 4.52 -2.32 -7.27
C GLY A 70 4.89 -2.88 -8.63
N ALA A 71 6.14 -2.73 -9.06
CA ALA A 71 6.63 -3.27 -10.33
C ALA A 71 6.57 -4.81 -10.36
N GLY A 72 6.98 -5.49 -9.29
CA GLY A 72 6.90 -6.95 -9.18
C GLY A 72 5.46 -7.45 -9.25
N THR A 73 4.53 -6.79 -8.55
CA THR A 73 3.09 -7.06 -8.62
C THR A 73 2.54 -6.84 -10.04
N LEU A 74 2.91 -5.73 -10.68
CA LEU A 74 2.44 -5.36 -12.02
C LEU A 74 2.94 -6.36 -13.07
N VAL A 75 4.24 -6.68 -13.06
CA VAL A 75 4.87 -7.58 -14.03
C VAL A 75 4.32 -9.00 -13.90
N SER A 76 4.24 -9.54 -12.69
CA SER A 76 3.67 -10.88 -12.45
C SER A 76 2.21 -10.95 -12.93
N SER A 77 1.39 -9.95 -12.57
CA SER A 77 -0.01 -9.86 -13.01
C SER A 77 -0.16 -9.71 -14.54
N ALA A 78 0.71 -8.92 -15.18
CA ALA A 78 0.71 -8.75 -16.63
C ALA A 78 1.04 -10.07 -17.35
N ARG A 79 2.03 -10.80 -16.84
CA ARG A 79 2.46 -12.12 -17.34
C ARG A 79 1.54 -13.27 -16.95
N ARG A 80 0.51 -13.02 -16.14
CA ARG A 80 -0.37 -14.05 -15.55
C ARG A 80 0.39 -15.05 -14.68
N GLU A 81 1.54 -14.63 -14.16
CA GLU A 81 2.27 -15.31 -13.11
C GLU A 81 1.61 -14.97 -11.77
N GLY A 82 1.68 -15.87 -10.78
CA GLY A 82 1.06 -15.63 -9.47
C GLY A 82 1.61 -14.38 -8.78
N ALA A 83 0.83 -13.30 -8.72
CA ALA A 83 1.20 -12.05 -8.06
C ALA A 83 1.08 -12.10 -6.52
N GLY A 84 0.59 -13.21 -5.97
CA GLY A 84 0.27 -13.36 -4.55
C GLY A 84 1.45 -13.06 -3.62
N GLY A 85 2.66 -13.51 -3.96
CA GLY A 85 3.86 -13.24 -3.16
C GLY A 85 4.21 -11.74 -3.09
N TRP A 86 4.11 -11.02 -4.21
CA TRP A 86 4.36 -9.58 -4.25
C TRP A 86 3.27 -8.79 -3.51
N LEU A 87 2.00 -9.19 -3.66
CA LEU A 87 0.88 -8.59 -2.94
C LEU A 87 1.00 -8.80 -1.43
N LEU A 88 1.41 -10.00 -0.99
CA LEU A 88 1.64 -10.30 0.42
C LEU A 88 2.81 -9.48 0.99
N ALA A 89 3.94 -9.42 0.28
CA ALA A 89 5.08 -8.59 0.67
C ALA A 89 4.70 -7.10 0.77
N GLY A 90 3.92 -6.61 -0.21
CA GLY A 90 3.36 -5.26 -0.20
C GLY A 90 2.44 -5.01 0.99
N SER A 91 1.58 -5.98 1.31
CA SER A 91 0.64 -5.92 2.44
C SER A 91 1.34 -5.84 3.79
N VAL A 92 2.40 -6.63 3.99
CA VAL A 92 3.24 -6.57 5.19
C VAL A 92 3.94 -5.22 5.29
N SER A 93 4.47 -4.70 4.17
CA SER A 93 5.10 -3.39 4.13
C SER A 93 4.14 -2.27 4.56
N ASP A 94 2.91 -2.26 4.05
CA ASP A 94 1.91 -1.24 4.39
C ASP A 94 1.52 -1.29 5.87
N ALA A 95 1.43 -2.49 6.45
CA ALA A 95 1.15 -2.66 7.87
C ALA A 95 2.24 -2.03 8.74
N VAL A 96 3.51 -2.23 8.38
CA VAL A 96 4.63 -1.59 9.08
C VAL A 96 4.56 -0.07 8.94
N ASP A 97 4.31 0.44 7.73
CA ASP A 97 4.20 1.88 7.49
C ASP A 97 3.05 2.52 8.29
N ALA A 98 1.91 1.84 8.38
CA ALA A 98 0.77 2.29 9.18
C ALA A 98 1.13 2.38 10.66
N VAL A 99 1.81 1.38 11.23
CA VAL A 99 2.27 1.40 12.62
C VAL A 99 3.23 2.56 12.86
N VAL A 100 4.20 2.78 11.97
CA VAL A 100 5.17 3.87 12.07
C VAL A 100 4.49 5.23 11.98
N LEU A 101 3.54 5.43 11.05
CA LEU A 101 2.79 6.68 10.92
C LEU A 101 1.91 6.96 12.13
N VAL A 102 1.25 5.94 12.69
CA VAL A 102 0.46 6.06 13.93
C VAL A 102 1.36 6.46 15.10
N ALA A 103 2.52 5.82 15.27
CA ALA A 103 3.48 6.19 16.30
C ALA A 103 3.96 7.63 16.13
N ALA A 104 4.29 8.04 14.90
CA ALA A 104 4.72 9.40 14.60
C ALA A 104 3.63 10.46 14.89
N LEU A 105 2.35 10.14 14.64
CA LEU A 105 1.23 11.02 15.01
C LEU A 105 1.09 11.14 16.53
N ARG A 106 1.18 10.02 17.26
CA ARG A 106 1.11 10.00 18.73
C ARG A 106 2.24 10.80 19.37
N ASP A 107 3.44 10.70 18.82
CA ASP A 107 4.63 11.44 19.27
C ASP A 107 4.62 12.93 18.82
N GLY A 108 3.63 13.37 18.03
CA GLY A 108 3.58 14.72 17.49
C GLY A 108 4.67 15.03 16.43
N LYS A 109 5.37 14.01 15.92
CA LYS A 109 6.42 14.15 14.88
C LYS A 109 5.84 14.50 13.52
N VAL A 110 4.60 14.10 13.25
CA VAL A 110 3.82 14.48 12.07
C VAL A 110 2.50 15.09 12.51
N ARG A 111 1.95 16.03 11.73
CA ARG A 111 0.81 16.85 12.17
C ARG A 111 -0.04 17.39 11.02
N GLY A 112 -1.27 17.78 11.37
CA GLY A 112 -2.23 18.39 10.44
C GLY A 112 -3.12 17.39 9.71
N ARG A 113 -4.17 17.92 9.06
CA ARG A 113 -5.23 17.12 8.44
C ARG A 113 -4.74 16.17 7.35
N ARG A 114 -3.71 16.58 6.58
CA ARG A 114 -3.12 15.74 5.53
C ARG A 114 -2.37 14.54 6.11
N ALA A 115 -1.58 14.74 7.17
CA ALA A 115 -0.89 13.65 7.87
C ALA A 115 -1.88 12.64 8.48
N GLN A 116 -2.98 13.15 9.07
CA GLN A 116 -4.06 12.30 9.59
C GLN A 116 -4.73 11.49 8.48
N ALA A 117 -5.07 12.13 7.35
CA ALA A 117 -5.69 11.44 6.22
C ALA A 117 -4.78 10.37 5.60
N ILE A 118 -3.49 10.67 5.43
CA ILE A 118 -2.48 9.70 4.95
C ILE A 118 -2.38 8.54 5.93
N THR A 119 -2.31 8.81 7.23
CA THR A 119 -2.21 7.75 8.25
C THR A 119 -3.47 6.90 8.29
N ALA A 120 -4.66 7.51 8.20
CA ALA A 120 -5.93 6.78 8.11
C ALA A 120 -5.99 5.89 6.86
N GLY A 121 -5.52 6.39 5.72
CA GLY A 121 -5.39 5.62 4.48
C GLY A 121 -4.43 4.43 4.64
N ALA A 122 -3.26 4.64 5.25
CA ALA A 122 -2.30 3.58 5.53
C ALA A 122 -2.88 2.51 6.47
N ILE A 123 -3.60 2.92 7.53
CA ILE A 123 -4.32 1.99 8.42
C ILE A 123 -5.37 1.20 7.63
N GLY A 124 -6.17 1.86 6.80
CA GLY A 124 -7.19 1.20 5.98
C GLY A 124 -6.59 0.14 5.05
N ALA A 125 -5.47 0.48 4.39
CA ALA A 125 -4.71 -0.45 3.55
C ALA A 125 -4.17 -1.63 4.37
N ALA A 126 -3.57 -1.37 5.53
CA ALA A 126 -3.04 -2.39 6.44
C ALA A 126 -4.14 -3.34 6.96
N LEU A 127 -5.31 -2.82 7.30
CA LEU A 127 -6.44 -3.62 7.77
C LEU A 127 -7.02 -4.49 6.64
N ALA A 128 -7.13 -3.96 5.42
CA ALA A 128 -7.54 -4.74 4.27
C ALA A 128 -6.54 -5.87 3.96
N ALA A 129 -5.24 -5.57 4.04
CA ALA A 129 -4.15 -6.54 3.94
C ALA A 129 -4.25 -7.65 5.01
N ALA A 130 -4.47 -7.27 6.28
CA ALA A 130 -4.62 -8.22 7.37
C ALA A 130 -5.85 -9.13 7.19
N ALA A 131 -6.98 -8.56 6.75
CA ALA A 131 -8.19 -9.32 6.46
C ALA A 131 -7.96 -10.35 5.33
N ALA A 132 -7.28 -9.95 4.25
CA ALA A 132 -6.92 -10.84 3.16
C ALA A 132 -5.97 -11.96 3.61
N ALA A 133 -4.99 -11.65 4.47
CA ALA A 133 -4.06 -12.65 5.00
C ALA A 133 -4.76 -13.69 5.90
N VAL A 134 -5.71 -13.27 6.75
CA VAL A 134 -6.51 -14.17 7.58
C VAL A 134 -7.36 -15.11 6.72
N ASP A 135 -7.92 -14.62 5.63
CA ASP A 135 -8.75 -15.42 4.73
C ASP A 135 -7.93 -16.53 4.04
N VAL A 136 -6.70 -16.20 3.61
CA VAL A 136 -5.75 -17.17 3.04
C VAL A 136 -5.36 -18.26 4.04
N VAL A 137 -5.10 -17.91 5.30
CA VAL A 137 -4.73 -18.89 6.35
C VAL A 137 -5.90 -19.82 6.72
N ARG A 138 -7.15 -19.35 6.58
CA ARG A 138 -8.33 -20.14 6.93
C ARG A 138 -8.81 -21.08 5.83
N HIS A 139 -8.46 -20.81 4.57
CA HIS A 139 -9.01 -21.52 3.40
C HIS A 139 -7.95 -22.07 2.43
N GLY A 140 -6.66 -21.93 2.74
CA GLY A 140 -5.54 -22.56 2.02
C GLY A 140 -5.04 -23.79 2.76
#